data_AF-A0A8T4EAZ4-F1
#
_entry.id   AF-A0A8T4EAZ4-F1
#
_cell.length_a   1.000
_cell.length_b   1.000
_cell.length_c   1.000
_cell.angle_alpha   90.00
_cell.angle_beta   90.00
_cell.angle_gamma   90.00
#
_symmetry.space_group_name_H-M   'P 1'
#
loop_
_entity.id
_entity.type
_entity.pdbx_description
1 polymer ?
#
loop_
_entity_poly.entity_id
_entity_poly.type
_entity_poly.pdbx_seq_one_letter_code
_entity_poly.pdbx_strand_id
1 'polypeptide(L)'
;MAGHNIQALLIMEKGGIPLFFMKLDPKAQDLDPMLVSGFFTAIQSFSKEVIERDSSMFQVDYGARLFTVISGEATDFVIVSLGEWDEEVTPVLKSLLEEFENIWIKDLSREEKDTLKVDTEFPDFREGIVQNLAFRKLSGSWVPFLIESESGTKSMSVVAPYIDGLGTIDEITKKSGIDLDEVTAEITRLWALGRIKFGSILNKADIVASTSKIDRLLQLSSPQRVELARRSPEVITLLPRLSMLFDGRRSVGAIITSLSSDHEETEVMEVIDILLETGAIVALSPEKRRLLLVQEALELAVRVAEKTYSSEEAMLFLNAALKKVPVTEVAGMFRLKEDSWSIDYNSRLYEGLDPRRLMDLYAEWMKLLAQFVAALQKDRIKRFADALTDIYQSYLFERYTSYDLRGFEEFSFWLEMNCVGT
;
A
#
# COMPACT_ATOMS: atom_id res chain seq x y z
N MET A 1 -8.78 24.24 -3.00
CA MET A 1 -9.29 22.94 -3.48
C MET A 1 -8.74 21.87 -2.55
N ALA A 2 -9.58 20.96 -2.06
CA ALA A 2 -9.08 19.75 -1.39
C ALA A 2 -8.38 18.89 -2.46
N GLY A 3 -7.21 18.31 -2.16
CA GLY A 3 -6.41 17.61 -3.16
C GLY A 3 -7.18 16.53 -3.91
N HIS A 4 -6.93 16.39 -5.22
CA HIS A 4 -7.59 15.40 -6.06
C HIS A 4 -7.15 13.97 -5.72
N ASN A 5 -7.97 12.98 -6.06
CA ASN A 5 -7.70 11.55 -5.81
C ASN A 5 -6.89 10.85 -6.92
N ILE A 6 -6.33 11.61 -7.87
CA ILE A 6 -5.51 11.08 -8.96
C ILE A 6 -4.15 10.61 -8.42
N GLN A 7 -3.81 9.35 -8.73
CA GLN A 7 -2.55 8.70 -8.38
C GLN A 7 -1.51 8.73 -9.50
N ALA A 8 -1.95 8.65 -10.75
CA ALA A 8 -1.05 8.68 -11.90
C ALA A 8 -1.77 9.13 -13.17
N LEU A 9 -0.96 9.63 -14.10
CA LEU A 9 -1.33 10.12 -15.41
C LEU A 9 -0.48 9.38 -16.45
N LEU A 10 -1.13 8.85 -17.48
CA LEU A 10 -0.49 8.17 -18.60
C LEU A 10 -1.09 8.70 -19.91
N ILE A 11 -0.26 9.24 -20.80
CA ILE A 11 -0.67 9.54 -22.18
C ILE A 11 -0.02 8.51 -23.08
N MET A 12 -0.84 7.88 -23.93
CA MET A 12 -0.41 6.82 -24.85
C MET A 12 -0.97 7.06 -26.24
N GLU A 13 -0.26 6.63 -27.28
CA GLU A 13 -0.87 6.55 -28.60
C GLU A 13 -1.99 5.50 -28.60
N LYS A 14 -2.99 5.68 -29.48
CA LYS A 14 -4.06 4.68 -29.73
C LYS A 14 -3.53 3.31 -30.18
N GLY A 15 -2.24 3.21 -30.48
CA GLY A 15 -1.52 1.96 -30.79
C GLY A 15 -0.90 1.25 -29.57
N GLY A 16 -1.02 1.80 -28.37
CA GLY A 16 -0.48 1.16 -27.15
C GLY A 16 0.89 1.64 -26.69
N ILE A 17 1.47 2.65 -27.36
CA ILE A 17 2.81 3.15 -27.04
C ILE A 17 2.68 4.27 -25.99
N PRO A 18 3.23 4.10 -24.78
CA PRO A 18 3.18 5.16 -23.78
C PRO A 18 4.15 6.28 -24.16
N LEU A 19 3.65 7.52 -24.17
CA LEU A 19 4.41 8.72 -24.52
C LEU A 19 4.79 9.55 -23.29
N PHE A 20 3.94 9.53 -22.27
CA PHE A 20 4.12 10.28 -21.05
C PHE A 20 3.57 9.52 -19.85
N PHE A 21 4.31 9.49 -18.75
CA PHE A 21 3.84 8.94 -17.49
C PHE A 21 4.31 9.78 -16.32
N MET A 22 3.38 10.02 -15.41
CA MET A 22 3.63 10.81 -14.22
C MET A 22 2.85 10.23 -13.06
N LYS A 23 3.58 9.84 -12.00
CA LYS A 23 2.97 9.49 -10.73
C LYS A 23 2.68 10.78 -9.97
N LEU A 24 1.47 10.90 -9.44
CA LEU A 24 1.02 12.00 -8.57
C LEU A 24 0.77 11.53 -7.12
N ASP A 25 0.65 10.23 -6.88
CA ASP A 25 0.66 9.61 -5.55
C ASP A 25 1.91 8.74 -5.36
N PRO A 26 2.83 9.10 -4.45
CA PRO A 26 4.07 8.35 -4.22
C PRO A 26 3.83 6.98 -3.57
N LYS A 27 2.64 6.74 -2.99
CA LYS A 27 2.22 5.42 -2.49
C LYS A 27 1.86 4.45 -3.63
N ALA A 28 1.61 4.93 -4.84
CA ALA A 28 1.26 4.11 -5.99
C ALA A 28 2.53 3.54 -6.69
N GLN A 29 3.39 2.87 -5.91
CA GLN A 29 4.65 2.35 -6.40
C GLN A 29 4.49 1.22 -7.44
N ASP A 30 3.39 0.46 -7.35
CA ASP A 30 3.05 -0.67 -8.20
C ASP A 30 2.53 -0.29 -9.59
N LEU A 31 2.28 1.00 -9.87
CA LEU A 31 1.87 1.46 -11.20
C LEU A 31 3.09 1.51 -12.15
N ASP A 32 3.03 0.71 -13.21
CA ASP A 32 4.02 0.67 -14.28
C ASP A 32 3.36 1.11 -15.61
N PRO A 33 3.96 2.08 -16.34
CA PRO A 33 3.35 2.62 -17.55
C PRO A 33 3.18 1.60 -18.67
N MET A 34 4.08 0.62 -18.79
CA MET A 34 4.00 -0.43 -19.81
C MET A 34 2.88 -1.42 -19.47
N LEU A 35 2.74 -1.78 -18.19
CA LEU A 35 1.64 -2.64 -17.74
C LEU A 35 0.27 -1.97 -17.93
N VAL A 36 0.15 -0.69 -17.54
CA VAL A 36 -1.10 0.07 -17.72
C VAL A 36 -1.42 0.25 -19.21
N SER A 37 -0.43 0.62 -20.02
CA SER A 37 -0.61 0.76 -21.48
C SER A 37 -1.00 -0.56 -22.15
N GLY A 38 -0.33 -1.67 -21.79
CA GLY A 38 -0.65 -3.00 -22.31
C GLY A 38 -2.05 -3.46 -21.94
N PHE A 39 -2.48 -3.18 -20.71
CA PHE A 39 -3.84 -3.44 -20.24
C PHE A 39 -4.89 -2.66 -21.04
N PHE A 40 -4.69 -1.35 -21.26
CA PHE A 40 -5.63 -0.54 -22.05
C PHE A 40 -5.62 -0.89 -23.53
N THR A 41 -4.47 -1.25 -24.10
CA THR A 41 -4.38 -1.75 -25.47
C THR A 41 -5.16 -3.06 -25.62
N ALA A 42 -5.02 -3.97 -24.65
CA ALA A 42 -5.80 -5.20 -24.60
C ALA A 42 -7.29 -4.89 -24.51
N ILE A 43 -7.72 -4.03 -23.56
CA ILE A 43 -9.11 -3.57 -23.48
C ILE A 43 -9.56 -3.02 -24.80
N GLN A 44 -8.85 -2.09 -25.42
CA GLN A 44 -9.21 -1.47 -26.71
C GLN A 44 -9.38 -2.51 -27.82
N SER A 45 -8.53 -3.53 -27.86
CA SER A 45 -8.64 -4.62 -28.83
C SER A 45 -9.88 -5.50 -28.60
N PHE A 46 -10.23 -5.81 -27.34
CA PHE A 46 -11.46 -6.53 -26.97
C PHE A 46 -12.72 -5.65 -27.10
N SER A 47 -12.56 -4.35 -26.84
CA SER A 47 -13.58 -3.31 -26.78
C SER A 47 -14.14 -2.94 -28.15
N LYS A 48 -13.38 -3.14 -29.24
CA LYS A 48 -13.96 -3.02 -30.60
C LYS A 48 -15.17 -3.93 -30.82
N GLU A 49 -15.34 -4.98 -30.00
CA GLU A 49 -16.51 -5.87 -30.03
C GLU A 49 -17.59 -5.51 -28.98
N VAL A 50 -17.32 -4.67 -27.96
CA VAL A 50 -18.18 -4.52 -26.77
C VAL A 50 -18.42 -3.07 -26.30
N ILE A 51 -17.53 -2.12 -26.56
CA ILE A 51 -17.67 -0.72 -26.10
C ILE A 51 -17.97 0.18 -27.30
N GLU A 52 -19.10 0.88 -27.22
CA GLU A 52 -19.47 1.91 -28.20
C GLU A 52 -18.43 3.04 -28.18
N ARG A 53 -17.71 3.18 -29.29
CA ARG A 53 -16.61 4.15 -29.51
C ARG A 53 -17.02 5.62 -29.49
N ASP A 54 -18.29 5.91 -29.21
CA ASP A 54 -18.84 7.26 -29.33
C ASP A 54 -18.70 8.09 -28.05
N SER A 55 -18.22 7.49 -26.95
CA SER A 55 -17.94 8.24 -25.72
C SER A 55 -16.51 8.77 -25.70
N SER A 56 -16.35 10.10 -25.65
CA SER A 56 -15.04 10.77 -25.52
C SER A 56 -14.34 10.49 -24.19
N MET A 57 -15.06 9.90 -23.24
CA MET A 57 -14.56 9.54 -21.92
C MET A 57 -15.28 8.28 -21.43
N PHE A 58 -14.52 7.31 -20.92
CA PHE A 58 -15.08 6.14 -20.26
C PHE A 58 -14.28 5.79 -19.00
N GLN A 59 -14.88 5.01 -18.13
CA GLN A 59 -14.32 4.64 -16.85
C GLN A 59 -14.30 3.12 -16.67
N VAL A 60 -13.23 2.60 -16.09
CA VAL A 60 -13.05 1.19 -15.76
C VAL A 60 -12.72 1.10 -14.27
N ASP A 61 -13.68 0.59 -13.49
CA ASP A 61 -13.51 0.36 -12.06
C ASP A 61 -12.76 -0.96 -11.83
N TYR A 62 -11.62 -0.88 -11.14
CA TYR A 62 -10.76 -1.99 -10.74
C TYR A 62 -10.69 -2.15 -9.21
N GLY A 63 -11.78 -1.85 -8.52
CA GLY A 63 -11.97 -2.05 -7.08
C GLY A 63 -11.32 -0.95 -6.25
N ALA A 64 -9.99 -0.96 -6.15
CA ALA A 64 -9.25 0.07 -5.41
C ALA A 64 -8.94 1.31 -6.25
N ARG A 65 -8.95 1.17 -7.58
CA ARG A 65 -8.59 2.21 -8.54
C ARG A 65 -9.65 2.33 -9.62
N LEU A 66 -10.02 3.57 -9.92
CA LEU A 66 -10.84 3.93 -11.06
C LEU A 66 -9.92 4.47 -12.15
N PHE A 67 -9.94 3.80 -13.30
CA PHE A 67 -9.23 4.25 -14.48
C PHE A 67 -10.18 5.02 -15.37
N THR A 68 -9.95 6.31 -15.53
CA THR A 68 -10.68 7.16 -16.45
C THR A 68 -9.86 7.34 -17.70
N VAL A 69 -10.44 7.06 -18.87
CA VAL A 69 -9.80 7.28 -20.15
C VAL A 69 -10.50 8.42 -20.86
N ILE A 70 -9.73 9.43 -21.26
CA ILE A 70 -10.17 10.55 -22.11
C ILE A 70 -9.50 10.37 -23.47
N SER A 71 -10.29 10.19 -24.52
CA SER A 71 -9.75 10.01 -25.87
C SER A 71 -9.56 11.35 -26.57
N GLY A 72 -8.32 11.63 -26.98
CA GLY A 72 -7.94 12.78 -27.81
C GLY A 72 -7.99 12.45 -29.31
N GLU A 73 -7.37 13.31 -30.12
CA GLU A 73 -7.33 13.11 -31.58
C GLU A 73 -6.38 11.96 -31.94
N ALA A 74 -5.16 11.98 -31.42
CA ALA A 74 -4.09 11.02 -31.72
C ALA A 74 -3.73 10.11 -30.54
N THR A 75 -4.04 10.54 -29.32
CA THR A 75 -3.65 9.89 -28.07
C THR A 75 -4.84 9.58 -27.17
N ASP A 76 -4.64 8.67 -26.23
CA ASP A 76 -5.55 8.42 -25.13
C ASP A 76 -4.87 8.85 -23.83
N PHE A 77 -5.62 9.57 -23.00
CA PHE A 77 -5.19 10.00 -21.68
C PHE A 77 -5.83 9.10 -20.63
N VAL A 78 -5.02 8.26 -19.99
CA VAL A 78 -5.43 7.37 -18.92
C VAL A 78 -5.08 8.00 -17.58
N ILE A 79 -6.09 8.19 -16.75
CA ILE A 79 -6.00 8.76 -15.41
C ILE A 79 -6.35 7.68 -14.39
N VAL A 80 -5.46 7.45 -13.43
CA VAL A 80 -5.65 6.49 -12.35
C VAL A 80 -6.05 7.24 -11.10
N SER A 81 -7.23 6.97 -10.55
CA SER A 81 -7.76 7.65 -9.37
C SER A 81 -8.20 6.67 -8.27
N LEU A 82 -8.21 7.11 -7.00
CA LEU A 82 -8.71 6.33 -5.87
C LEU A 82 -10.20 6.61 -5.63
N GLY A 83 -11.06 5.62 -5.86
CA GLY A 83 -12.50 5.75 -5.60
C GLY A 83 -13.24 6.47 -6.73
N GLU A 84 -13.94 7.56 -6.42
CA GLU A 84 -14.88 8.23 -7.34
C GLU A 84 -14.21 9.31 -8.20
N TRP A 85 -14.66 9.48 -9.44
CA TRP A 85 -14.14 10.53 -10.32
C TRP A 85 -14.60 11.93 -9.89
N ASP A 86 -13.67 12.88 -9.83
CA ASP A 86 -13.99 14.29 -9.60
C ASP A 86 -14.22 15.01 -10.96
N GLU A 87 -15.48 15.35 -11.23
CA GLU A 87 -15.85 16.02 -12.48
C GLU A 87 -15.17 17.38 -12.66
N GLU A 88 -14.80 18.09 -11.58
CA GLU A 88 -14.16 19.40 -11.62
C GLU A 88 -12.77 19.36 -12.28
N VAL A 89 -12.12 18.20 -12.27
CA VAL A 89 -10.76 18.03 -12.83
C VAL A 89 -10.80 17.75 -14.35
N THR A 90 -11.96 17.34 -14.88
CA THR A 90 -12.12 16.95 -16.29
C THR A 90 -11.73 18.05 -17.29
N PRO A 91 -12.16 19.32 -17.13
CA PRO A 91 -11.80 20.39 -18.07
C PRO A 91 -10.29 20.65 -18.11
N VAL A 92 -9.64 20.57 -16.93
CA VAL A 92 -8.19 20.77 -16.80
C VAL A 92 -7.43 19.67 -17.54
N LEU A 93 -7.83 18.40 -17.34
CA LEU A 93 -7.19 17.26 -17.99
C LEU A 93 -7.41 17.24 -19.51
N LYS A 94 -8.57 17.67 -19.99
CA LYS A 94 -8.82 17.83 -21.44
C LYS A 94 -7.92 18.91 -22.03
N SER A 95 -7.78 20.05 -21.36
CA SER A 95 -6.88 21.13 -21.79
C SER A 95 -5.43 20.66 -21.83
N LEU A 96 -4.98 19.87 -20.83
CA LEU A 96 -3.63 19.31 -20.79
C LEU A 96 -3.39 18.30 -21.92
N LEU A 97 -4.40 17.49 -22.27
CA LEU A 97 -4.31 16.56 -23.39
C LEU A 97 -4.19 17.29 -24.73
N GLU A 98 -5.02 18.32 -24.95
CA GLU A 98 -4.95 19.17 -26.14
C GLU A 98 -3.60 19.89 -26.25
N GLU A 99 -3.07 20.40 -25.14
CA GLU A 99 -1.73 21.00 -25.08
C GLU A 99 -0.65 19.97 -25.47
N PHE A 100 -0.71 18.77 -24.89
CA PHE A 100 0.22 17.70 -25.20
C PHE A 100 0.25 17.36 -26.68
N GLU A 101 -0.92 17.14 -27.29
CA GLU A 101 -1.06 16.81 -28.71
C GLU A 101 -0.55 17.92 -29.63
N ASN A 102 -0.87 19.18 -29.31
CA ASN A 102 -0.62 20.30 -30.21
C ASN A 102 0.76 20.96 -30.05
N ILE A 103 1.38 20.83 -28.88
CA ILE A 103 2.65 21.50 -28.56
C ILE A 103 3.78 20.49 -28.43
N TRP A 104 3.58 19.43 -27.65
CA TRP A 104 4.67 18.58 -27.18
C TRP A 104 4.99 17.42 -28.14
N ILE A 105 3.98 16.83 -28.80
CA ILE A 105 4.19 15.66 -29.67
C ILE A 105 3.91 15.91 -31.16
N LYS A 106 3.48 17.11 -31.53
CA LYS A 106 3.02 17.45 -32.88
C LYS A 106 4.03 17.15 -33.98
N ASP A 107 5.32 17.42 -33.71
CA ASP A 107 6.41 17.31 -34.68
C ASP A 107 7.36 16.12 -34.41
N LEU A 108 7.05 15.26 -33.43
CA LEU A 108 7.89 14.11 -33.11
C LEU A 108 7.68 12.98 -34.11
N SER A 109 8.78 12.49 -34.67
CA SER A 109 8.77 11.28 -35.50
C SER A 109 8.48 10.03 -34.66
N ARG A 110 8.10 8.94 -35.34
CA ARG A 110 7.82 7.66 -34.66
C ARG A 110 9.04 7.09 -33.93
N GLU A 111 10.22 7.21 -34.53
CA GLU A 111 11.47 6.74 -33.93
C GLU A 111 11.82 7.53 -32.66
N GLU A 112 11.57 8.85 -32.66
CA GLU A 112 11.78 9.68 -31.46
C GLU A 112 10.82 9.27 -30.35
N LYS A 113 9.54 9.05 -30.67
CA LYS A 113 8.52 8.60 -29.70
C LYS A 113 8.89 7.27 -29.03
N ASP A 114 9.41 6.30 -29.79
CA ASP A 114 9.80 4.99 -29.27
C ASP A 114 11.02 5.06 -28.32
N THR A 115 11.80 6.14 -28.37
CA THR A 115 12.98 6.34 -27.52
C THR A 115 12.74 7.24 -26.30
N LEU A 116 11.53 7.78 -26.13
CA LEU A 116 11.21 8.68 -25.03
C LEU A 116 11.35 7.99 -23.67
N LYS A 117 12.05 8.66 -22.74
CA LYS A 117 11.99 8.29 -21.32
C LYS A 117 10.69 8.79 -20.73
N VAL A 118 9.64 7.98 -20.87
CA VAL A 118 8.25 8.26 -20.48
C VAL A 118 8.11 8.88 -19.08
N ASP A 119 9.01 8.54 -18.15
CA ASP A 119 9.01 8.99 -16.75
C ASP A 119 9.72 10.32 -16.47
N THR A 120 10.53 10.82 -17.41
CA THR A 120 11.38 12.02 -17.19
C THR A 120 11.31 13.06 -18.30
N GLU A 121 10.84 12.69 -19.50
CA GLU A 121 10.70 13.62 -20.62
C GLU A 121 9.60 14.67 -20.35
N PHE A 122 9.69 15.79 -21.09
CA PHE A 122 8.78 16.95 -21.03
C PHE A 122 8.69 17.64 -19.65
N PRO A 123 9.80 18.17 -19.10
CA PRO A 123 9.82 18.77 -17.77
C PRO A 123 8.87 19.97 -17.62
N ASP A 124 8.75 20.81 -18.65
CA ASP A 124 7.88 21.99 -18.61
C ASP A 124 6.38 21.60 -18.67
N PHE A 125 6.04 20.53 -19.40
CA PHE A 125 4.69 19.96 -19.39
C PHE A 125 4.34 19.39 -18.00
N ARG A 126 5.29 18.68 -17.36
CA ARG A 126 5.13 18.18 -15.99
C ARG A 126 4.90 19.31 -15.00
N GLU A 127 5.65 20.41 -15.13
CA GLU A 127 5.46 21.61 -14.32
C GLU A 127 4.05 22.22 -14.55
N GLY A 128 3.59 22.26 -15.80
CA GLY A 128 2.23 22.70 -16.14
C GLY A 128 1.14 21.83 -15.50
N ILE A 129 1.31 20.51 -15.50
CA ILE A 129 0.42 19.59 -14.78
C ILE A 129 0.42 19.93 -13.28
N VAL A 130 1.60 20.20 -12.70
CA VAL A 130 1.70 20.50 -11.26
C VAL A 130 1.02 21.81 -10.89
N GLN A 131 1.11 22.82 -11.75
CA GLN A 131 0.49 24.11 -11.48
C GLN A 131 -1.04 24.08 -11.63
N ASN A 132 -1.55 23.24 -12.52
CA ASN A 132 -2.97 23.16 -12.83
C ASN A 132 -3.74 22.14 -11.97
N LEU A 133 -3.05 21.16 -11.37
CA LEU A 133 -3.66 20.13 -10.55
C LEU A 133 -3.30 20.28 -9.07
N ALA A 134 -4.32 20.24 -8.20
CA ALA A 134 -4.12 20.30 -6.76
C ALA A 134 -3.77 18.93 -6.17
N PHE A 135 -2.52 18.74 -5.76
CA PHE A 135 -2.04 17.47 -5.22
C PHE A 135 -2.58 17.15 -3.83
N ARG A 136 -2.63 15.85 -3.56
CA ARG A 136 -2.81 15.35 -2.20
C ARG A 136 -1.62 15.77 -1.33
N LYS A 137 -1.90 16.30 -0.13
CA LYS A 137 -0.85 16.64 0.84
C LYS A 137 -0.02 15.40 1.18
N LEU A 138 1.29 15.50 1.02
CA LEU A 138 2.24 14.49 1.46
C LEU A 138 2.28 14.46 3.00
N SER A 139 2.62 13.30 3.56
CA SER A 139 2.77 13.18 5.01
C SER A 139 4.05 13.88 5.46
N GLY A 140 3.97 14.62 6.57
CA GLY A 140 5.12 15.24 7.23
C GLY A 140 6.25 14.26 7.58
N SER A 141 5.92 12.98 7.74
CA SER A 141 6.85 11.90 8.11
C SER A 141 7.75 11.39 6.99
N TRP A 142 7.56 11.83 5.75
CA TRP A 142 8.28 11.28 4.60
C TRP A 142 9.66 11.88 4.43
N VAL A 143 10.62 11.08 3.94
CA VAL A 143 12.01 11.50 3.79
C VAL A 143 12.33 11.70 2.31
N PRO A 144 12.33 12.93 1.78
CA PRO A 144 12.76 13.17 0.40
C PRO A 144 14.28 13.01 0.26
N PHE A 145 14.73 12.49 -0.88
CA PHE A 145 16.14 12.51 -1.29
C PHE A 145 16.28 12.89 -2.76
N LEU A 146 17.35 13.61 -3.10
CA LEU A 146 17.61 14.08 -4.46
C LEU A 146 18.09 12.93 -5.36
N ILE A 147 17.57 12.88 -6.59
CA ILE A 147 18.12 12.05 -7.66
C ILE A 147 19.22 12.86 -8.35
N GLU A 148 20.43 12.32 -8.44
CA GLU A 148 21.48 12.90 -9.29
C GLU A 148 21.01 12.88 -10.76
N SER A 149 20.58 14.03 -11.29
CA SER A 149 20.20 14.14 -12.69
C SER A 149 21.41 14.52 -13.54
N GLU A 150 21.66 13.78 -14.63
CA GLU A 150 22.67 14.09 -15.65
C GLU A 150 22.40 15.44 -16.37
N SER A 151 21.19 15.98 -16.27
CA SER A 151 20.81 17.27 -16.84
C SER A 151 21.07 18.42 -15.85
N GLY A 152 22.11 19.21 -16.13
CA GLY A 152 22.59 20.35 -15.33
C GLY A 152 21.64 21.55 -15.16
N THR A 153 20.33 21.35 -15.25
CA THR A 153 19.34 22.38 -14.90
C THR A 153 19.22 22.46 -13.38
N LYS A 154 20.00 23.37 -12.77
CA LYS A 154 19.79 23.80 -11.38
C LYS A 154 18.39 24.42 -11.26
N SER A 155 17.41 23.65 -10.81
CA SER A 155 16.14 24.24 -10.39
C SER A 155 16.40 25.11 -9.16
N MET A 156 15.94 26.36 -9.18
CA MET A 156 15.95 27.25 -8.01
C MET A 156 14.87 26.80 -7.02
N SER A 157 15.08 25.65 -6.37
CA SER A 157 14.22 25.23 -5.27
C SER A 157 14.76 25.80 -3.97
N VAL A 158 13.87 26.44 -3.21
CA VAL A 158 14.19 27.00 -1.88
C VAL A 158 14.35 25.88 -0.85
N VAL A 159 13.70 24.73 -1.08
CA VAL A 159 13.70 23.57 -0.17
C VAL A 159 14.85 22.59 -0.49
N ALA A 160 15.30 22.50 -1.76
CA ALA A 160 16.34 21.54 -2.16
C ALA A 160 17.62 21.54 -1.31
N PRO A 161 18.15 22.67 -0.79
CA PRO A 161 19.32 22.66 0.10
C PRO A 161 19.12 21.91 1.42
N TYR A 162 17.86 21.71 1.83
CA TYR A 162 17.49 21.03 3.07
C TYR A 162 17.13 19.55 2.85
N ILE A 163 17.08 19.08 1.60
CA ILE A 163 16.82 17.69 1.25
C ILE A 163 18.14 16.91 1.32
N ASP A 164 18.43 16.37 2.50
CA ASP A 164 19.65 15.61 2.82
C ASP A 164 19.46 14.09 2.68
N GLY A 165 18.25 13.63 2.34
CA GLY A 165 17.91 12.21 2.25
C GLY A 165 17.69 11.50 3.58
N LEU A 166 17.74 12.23 4.70
CA LEU A 166 17.56 11.70 6.06
C LEU A 166 16.41 12.38 6.80
N GLY A 167 16.25 13.68 6.59
CA GLY A 167 15.26 14.50 7.26
C GLY A 167 13.86 14.33 6.70
N THR A 168 12.88 14.20 7.59
CA THR A 168 11.47 14.18 7.20
C THR A 168 10.99 15.54 6.69
N ILE A 169 9.86 15.61 5.96
CA ILE A 169 9.23 16.88 5.56
C ILE A 169 9.00 17.80 6.78
N ASP A 170 8.60 17.26 7.93
CA ASP A 170 8.43 18.01 9.18
C ASP A 170 9.75 18.58 9.71
N GLU A 171 10.83 17.81 9.59
CA GLU A 171 12.17 18.26 9.99
C GLU A 171 12.75 19.29 9.03
N ILE A 172 12.51 19.13 7.73
CA ILE A 172 12.87 20.10 6.69
C ILE A 172 12.13 21.42 6.93
N THR A 173 10.85 21.36 7.27
CA THR A 173 10.04 22.54 7.64
C THR A 173 10.65 23.26 8.84
N LYS A 174 10.99 22.51 9.90
CA LYS A 174 11.64 23.09 11.10
C LYS A 174 13.03 23.68 10.82
N LYS A 175 13.85 23.03 9.97
CA LYS A 175 15.22 23.47 9.63
C LYS A 175 15.22 24.67 8.68
N SER A 176 14.29 24.70 7.73
CA SER A 176 14.19 25.77 6.72
C SER A 176 13.47 27.02 7.25
N GLY A 177 12.57 26.86 8.23
CA GLY A 177 11.73 27.95 8.72
C GLY A 177 10.64 28.39 7.74
N ILE A 178 10.44 27.62 6.66
CA ILE A 178 9.39 27.80 5.66
C ILE A 178 8.10 27.17 6.20
N ASP A 179 6.93 27.69 5.79
CA ASP A 179 5.65 27.12 6.18
C ASP A 179 5.48 25.68 5.67
N LEU A 180 4.84 24.81 6.47
CA LEU A 180 4.66 23.40 6.13
C LEU A 180 3.95 23.21 4.78
N ASP A 181 2.97 24.06 4.46
CA ASP A 181 2.22 23.93 3.22
C ASP A 181 3.09 24.32 2.00
N GLU A 182 3.97 25.31 2.16
CA GLU A 182 4.95 25.70 1.12
C GLU A 182 6.03 24.64 0.92
N VAL A 183 6.57 24.08 2.02
CA VAL A 183 7.54 22.97 1.95
C VAL A 183 6.92 21.75 1.29
N THR A 184 5.70 21.39 1.68
CA THR A 184 4.98 20.25 1.11
C THR A 184 4.73 20.47 -0.38
N ALA A 185 4.27 21.65 -0.79
CA ALA A 185 4.02 21.96 -2.20
C ALA A 185 5.30 21.88 -3.04
N GLU A 186 6.42 22.43 -2.55
CA GLU A 186 7.69 22.40 -3.27
C GLU A 186 8.28 20.99 -3.35
N ILE A 187 8.17 20.20 -2.28
CA ILE A 187 8.58 18.78 -2.29
C ILE A 187 7.71 17.97 -3.26
N THR A 188 6.39 18.17 -3.26
CA THR A 188 5.50 17.53 -4.23
C THR A 188 5.88 17.89 -5.66
N ARG A 189 6.18 19.17 -5.93
CA ARG A 189 6.65 19.64 -7.23
C ARG A 189 7.96 18.98 -7.65
N LEU A 190 8.98 18.98 -6.78
CA LEU A 190 10.26 18.32 -7.06
C LEU A 190 10.10 16.82 -7.36
N TRP A 191 9.18 16.15 -6.66
CA TRP A 191 8.92 14.73 -6.87
C TRP A 191 8.21 14.47 -8.20
N ALA A 192 7.19 15.26 -8.50
CA ALA A 192 6.45 15.26 -9.76
C ALA A 192 7.37 15.48 -10.98
N LEU A 193 8.40 16.32 -10.84
CA LEU A 193 9.43 16.56 -11.85
C LEU A 193 10.50 15.45 -11.94
N GLY A 194 10.41 14.41 -11.10
CA GLY A 194 11.42 13.34 -11.05
C GLY A 194 12.79 13.79 -10.52
N ARG A 195 12.83 14.87 -9.74
CA ARG A 195 14.08 15.42 -9.15
C ARG A 195 14.38 14.87 -7.77
N ILE A 196 13.35 14.42 -7.05
CA ILE A 196 13.49 13.73 -5.78
C ILE A 196 12.73 12.40 -5.82
N LYS A 197 13.14 11.48 -4.95
CA LYS A 197 12.35 10.33 -4.52
C LYS A 197 12.06 10.45 -3.04
N PHE A 198 11.21 9.57 -2.54
CA PHE A 198 11.00 9.42 -1.11
C PHE A 198 11.64 8.13 -0.64
N GLY A 199 12.54 8.26 0.34
CA GLY A 199 12.86 7.21 1.28
C GLY A 199 11.82 7.20 2.39
N SER A 200 11.69 6.06 3.06
CA SER A 200 10.90 5.87 4.27
C SER A 200 9.47 6.37 4.13
N ILE A 201 8.79 5.90 3.07
CA ILE A 201 7.33 6.09 2.91
C ILE A 201 6.58 5.38 4.04
N LEU A 202 7.22 4.37 4.63
CA LEU A 202 6.66 3.57 5.70
C LEU A 202 6.85 4.27 7.04
N ASN A 203 5.75 4.45 7.75
CA ASN A 203 5.74 4.88 9.13
C ASN A 203 6.12 3.70 10.04
N LYS A 204 6.59 3.98 11.26
CA LYS A 204 6.88 2.94 12.28
C LYS A 204 5.68 2.04 12.60
N ALA A 205 4.45 2.52 12.35
CA ALA A 205 3.22 1.75 12.54
C ALA A 205 2.86 0.84 11.35
N ASP A 206 3.45 1.06 10.16
CA ASP A 206 3.12 0.27 8.99
C ASP A 206 3.60 -1.17 9.16
N ILE A 207 2.73 -2.12 8.81
CA ILE A 207 3.00 -3.55 8.90
C ILE A 207 3.45 -4.04 7.53
N VAL A 208 4.58 -4.72 7.49
CA VAL A 208 5.25 -5.11 6.24
C VAL A 208 5.25 -6.62 6.06
N ALA A 209 5.01 -7.04 4.82
CA ALA A 209 5.02 -8.44 4.41
C ALA A 209 6.01 -8.65 3.26
N SER A 210 6.66 -9.81 3.26
CA SER A 210 7.48 -10.25 2.14
C SER A 210 6.64 -10.72 0.96
N THR A 211 7.11 -10.42 -0.25
CA THR A 211 6.54 -10.94 -1.50
C THR A 211 7.34 -12.14 -1.99
N SER A 212 6.86 -12.79 -3.06
CA SER A 212 7.64 -13.84 -3.74
C SER A 212 8.99 -13.37 -4.31
N LYS A 213 9.21 -12.05 -4.46
CA LYS A 213 10.50 -11.51 -4.91
C LYS A 213 11.58 -11.62 -3.82
N ILE A 214 11.23 -11.61 -2.53
CA ILE A 214 12.22 -11.78 -1.47
C ILE A 214 12.89 -13.15 -1.57
N ASP A 215 12.12 -14.18 -1.91
CA ASP A 215 12.61 -15.56 -2.05
C ASP A 215 13.67 -15.63 -3.17
N ARG A 216 13.49 -14.85 -4.24
CA ARG A 216 14.48 -14.71 -5.33
C ARG A 216 15.73 -13.97 -4.87
N LEU A 217 15.61 -12.95 -4.03
CA LEU A 217 16.78 -12.23 -3.50
C LEU A 217 17.58 -13.07 -2.50
N LEU A 218 16.94 -14.01 -1.80
CA LEU A 218 17.61 -14.94 -0.89
C LEU A 218 18.41 -16.03 -1.63
N GLN A 219 18.07 -16.34 -2.89
CA GLN A 219 18.80 -17.35 -3.68
C GLN A 219 20.16 -16.82 -4.16
N LEU A 220 21.23 -17.51 -3.78
CA LEU A 220 22.61 -17.15 -4.15
C LEU A 220 22.83 -17.07 -5.66
N SER A 221 22.12 -17.90 -6.43
CA SER A 221 22.21 -17.97 -7.90
C SER A 221 21.34 -16.93 -8.62
N SER A 222 20.56 -16.12 -7.89
CA SER A 222 19.62 -15.18 -8.50
C SER A 222 20.35 -13.98 -9.13
N PRO A 223 20.09 -13.68 -10.42
CA PRO A 223 20.64 -12.49 -11.06
C PRO A 223 20.24 -11.20 -10.33
N GLN A 224 19.03 -11.14 -9.77
CA GLN A 224 18.50 -10.00 -9.02
C GLN A 224 19.30 -9.76 -7.73
N ARG A 225 19.71 -10.85 -7.06
CA ARG A 225 20.58 -10.76 -5.88
C ARG A 225 21.96 -10.23 -6.25
N VAL A 226 22.54 -10.71 -7.35
CA VAL A 226 23.88 -10.27 -7.80
C VAL A 226 23.88 -8.79 -8.17
N GLU A 227 22.84 -8.32 -8.84
CA GLU A 227 22.67 -6.91 -9.17
C GLU A 227 22.51 -6.06 -7.90
N LEU A 228 21.64 -6.48 -6.97
CA LEU A 228 21.44 -5.80 -5.70
C LEU A 228 22.73 -5.76 -4.87
N ALA A 229 23.50 -6.85 -4.83
CA ALA A 229 24.79 -6.91 -4.14
C ALA A 229 25.83 -5.92 -4.69
N ARG A 230 25.74 -5.58 -5.98
CA ARG A 230 26.62 -4.58 -6.60
C ARG A 230 26.19 -3.15 -6.28
N ARG A 231 24.88 -2.91 -6.18
CA ARG A 231 24.31 -1.57 -5.94
C ARG A 231 24.29 -1.20 -4.45
N SER A 232 23.97 -2.17 -3.60
CA SER A 232 23.65 -1.99 -2.18
C SER A 232 24.10 -3.22 -1.37
N PRO A 233 25.41 -3.40 -1.11
CA PRO A 233 25.96 -4.57 -0.41
C PRO A 233 25.43 -4.74 1.02
N GLU A 234 25.11 -3.64 1.71
CA GLU A 234 24.49 -3.60 3.04
C GLU A 234 23.15 -4.35 3.09
N VAL A 235 22.32 -4.21 2.04
CA VAL A 235 21.04 -4.91 1.92
C VAL A 235 21.24 -6.41 1.96
N ILE A 236 22.25 -6.94 1.27
CA ILE A 236 22.51 -8.39 1.19
C ILE A 236 22.92 -8.97 2.54
N THR A 237 23.60 -8.17 3.36
CA THR A 237 24.06 -8.56 4.69
C THR A 237 22.88 -8.69 5.65
N LEU A 238 21.95 -7.73 5.58
CA LEU A 238 20.76 -7.67 6.43
C LEU A 238 19.60 -8.56 5.94
N LEU A 239 19.54 -8.86 4.64
CA LEU A 239 18.41 -9.53 3.98
C LEU A 239 17.97 -10.84 4.65
N PRO A 240 18.86 -11.78 5.05
CA PRO A 240 18.42 -13.02 5.69
C PRO A 240 17.67 -12.77 7.00
N ARG A 241 18.16 -11.86 7.85
CA ARG A 241 17.52 -11.51 9.12
C ARG A 241 16.20 -10.79 8.88
N LEU A 242 16.22 -9.77 8.02
CA LEU A 242 15.02 -8.99 7.69
C LEU A 242 13.92 -9.83 7.05
N SER A 243 14.27 -10.79 6.19
CA SER A 243 13.28 -11.68 5.55
C SER A 243 12.45 -12.48 6.56
N MET A 244 13.03 -12.84 7.71
CA MET A 244 12.31 -13.52 8.81
C MET A 244 11.43 -12.59 9.64
N LEU A 245 11.66 -11.27 9.54
CA LEU A 245 10.90 -10.25 10.25
C LEU A 245 9.74 -9.69 9.41
N PHE A 246 9.81 -9.79 8.08
CA PHE A 246 8.74 -9.40 7.14
C PHE A 246 7.65 -10.48 7.02
N ASP A 247 7.08 -10.84 8.15
CA ASP A 247 6.08 -11.90 8.31
C ASP A 247 4.63 -11.43 8.10
N GLY A 248 4.42 -10.15 7.79
CA GLY A 248 3.08 -9.57 7.67
C GLY A 248 2.40 -9.33 9.01
N ARG A 249 3.13 -9.41 10.14
CA ARG A 249 2.62 -9.10 11.48
C ARG A 249 3.39 -7.95 12.11
N ARG A 250 4.70 -7.91 11.93
CA ARG A 250 5.54 -6.89 12.56
C ARG A 250 5.42 -5.54 11.86
N SER A 251 5.30 -4.49 12.68
CA SER A 251 5.41 -3.13 12.21
C SER A 251 6.87 -2.78 11.93
N VAL A 252 7.11 -1.80 11.07
CA VAL A 252 8.46 -1.28 10.80
C VAL A 252 9.17 -0.88 12.08
N GLY A 253 8.47 -0.23 13.03
CA GLY A 253 9.02 0.12 14.34
C GLY A 253 9.49 -1.10 15.14
N ALA A 254 8.69 -2.18 15.16
CA ALA A 254 9.06 -3.41 15.86
C ALA A 254 10.27 -4.11 15.21
N ILE A 255 10.40 -4.02 13.87
CA ILE A 255 11.54 -4.55 13.12
C ILE A 255 12.81 -3.78 13.48
N ILE A 256 12.77 -2.45 13.47
CA ILE A 256 13.88 -1.58 13.89
C ILE A 256 14.31 -1.94 15.32
N THR A 257 13.37 -2.01 16.27
CA THR A 257 13.68 -2.37 17.66
C THR A 257 14.27 -3.77 17.79
N SER A 258 13.89 -4.71 16.92
CA SER A 258 14.45 -6.07 16.93
C SER A 258 15.90 -6.11 16.43
N LEU A 259 16.35 -5.11 15.67
CA LEU A 259 17.68 -5.03 15.07
C LEU A 259 18.59 -3.96 15.71
N SER A 260 18.05 -3.14 16.62
CA SER A 260 18.75 -1.98 17.19
C SER A 260 19.96 -2.32 18.06
N SER A 261 20.17 -3.60 18.42
CA SER A 261 21.39 -4.02 19.12
C SER A 261 22.61 -4.08 18.21
N ASP A 262 22.38 -4.33 16.92
CA ASP A 262 23.43 -4.68 15.96
C ASP A 262 23.55 -3.62 14.85
N HIS A 263 22.50 -2.82 14.63
CA HIS A 263 22.39 -1.88 13.51
C HIS A 263 21.76 -0.56 13.95
N GLU A 264 22.18 0.54 13.30
CA GLU A 264 21.55 1.85 13.50
C GLU A 264 20.18 1.89 12.82
N GLU A 265 19.26 2.69 13.36
CA GLU A 265 17.90 2.82 12.83
C GLU A 265 17.89 3.28 11.36
N THR A 266 18.80 4.20 11.00
CA THR A 266 18.98 4.72 9.64
C THR A 266 19.38 3.62 8.66
N GLU A 267 20.36 2.77 9.03
CA GLU A 267 20.80 1.63 8.20
C GLU A 267 19.65 0.65 7.93
N VAL A 268 18.86 0.34 8.96
CA VAL A 268 17.71 -0.58 8.81
C VAL A 268 16.63 0.02 7.92
N MET A 269 16.33 1.32 8.05
CA MET A 269 15.34 1.99 7.23
C MET A 269 15.75 2.08 5.76
N GLU A 270 17.00 2.43 5.47
CA GLU A 270 17.52 2.45 4.10
C GLU A 270 17.37 1.08 3.41
N VAL A 271 17.67 -0.01 4.13
CA VAL A 271 17.50 -1.36 3.58
C VAL A 271 16.02 -1.71 3.37
N ILE A 272 15.13 -1.33 4.29
CA ILE A 272 13.68 -1.51 4.14
C ILE A 272 13.19 -0.76 2.89
N ASP A 273 13.67 0.45 2.65
CA ASP A 273 13.28 1.27 1.50
C ASP A 273 13.72 0.64 0.19
N ILE A 274 14.96 0.17 0.09
CA ILE A 274 15.45 -0.52 -1.12
C ILE A 274 14.64 -1.80 -1.38
N LEU A 275 14.28 -2.54 -0.33
CA LEU A 275 13.45 -3.74 -0.46
C LEU A 275 12.00 -3.39 -0.88
N LEU A 276 11.48 -2.25 -0.46
CA LEU A 276 10.19 -1.74 -0.89
C LEU A 276 10.24 -1.32 -2.36
N GLU A 277 11.26 -0.56 -2.77
CA GLU A 277 11.45 -0.11 -4.15
C GLU A 277 11.60 -1.27 -5.14
N THR A 278 12.33 -2.32 -4.75
CA THR A 278 12.45 -3.54 -5.57
C THR A 278 11.17 -4.39 -5.60
N GLY A 279 10.20 -4.07 -4.72
CA GLY A 279 8.98 -4.83 -4.49
C GLY A 279 9.19 -6.15 -3.77
N ALA A 280 10.35 -6.34 -3.12
CA ALA A 280 10.65 -7.51 -2.30
C ALA A 280 9.78 -7.56 -1.04
N ILE A 281 9.37 -6.40 -0.55
CA ILE A 281 8.38 -6.24 0.51
C ILE A 281 7.26 -5.30 0.07
N VAL A 282 6.14 -5.38 0.79
CA VAL A 282 5.00 -4.48 0.64
C VAL A 282 4.43 -4.11 2.01
N ALA A 283 3.91 -2.90 2.13
CA ALA A 283 3.06 -2.54 3.27
C ALA A 283 1.68 -3.18 3.10
N LEU A 284 1.11 -3.67 4.21
CA LEU A 284 -0.25 -4.19 4.20
C LEU A 284 -1.25 -3.06 3.95
N SER A 285 -2.19 -3.31 3.03
CA SER A 285 -3.33 -2.42 2.82
C SER A 285 -4.20 -2.36 4.08
N PRO A 286 -5.03 -1.32 4.25
CA PRO A 286 -5.91 -1.21 5.40
C PRO A 286 -6.83 -2.44 5.59
N GLU A 287 -7.35 -3.01 4.51
CA GLU A 287 -8.21 -4.20 4.54
C GLU A 287 -7.45 -5.42 5.05
N LYS A 288 -6.20 -5.60 4.62
CA LYS A 288 -5.35 -6.69 5.09
C LYS A 288 -4.94 -6.52 6.55
N ARG A 289 -4.74 -5.27 7.02
CA ARG A 289 -4.51 -4.99 8.44
C ARG A 289 -5.74 -5.29 9.29
N ARG A 290 -6.96 -5.03 8.79
CA ARG A 290 -8.20 -5.42 9.48
C ARG A 290 -8.37 -6.93 9.57
N LEU A 291 -8.02 -7.66 8.51
CA LEU A 291 -7.95 -9.12 8.54
C LEU A 291 -6.97 -9.62 9.60
N LEU A 292 -5.76 -9.06 9.61
CA LEU A 292 -4.75 -9.41 10.60
C LEU A 292 -5.22 -9.11 12.04
N LEU A 293 -5.86 -7.96 12.26
CA LEU A 293 -6.44 -7.56 13.54
C LEU A 293 -7.40 -8.64 14.07
N VAL A 294 -8.37 -9.09 13.26
CA VAL A 294 -9.36 -10.06 13.72
C VAL A 294 -8.75 -11.47 13.89
N GLN A 295 -7.76 -11.83 13.09
CA GLN A 295 -7.00 -13.07 13.28
C GLN A 295 -6.25 -13.07 14.63
N GLU A 296 -5.53 -11.99 14.94
CA GLU A 296 -4.83 -11.84 16.21
C GLU A 296 -5.82 -11.73 17.39
N ALA A 297 -6.95 -11.05 17.22
CA ALA A 297 -7.99 -10.97 18.22
C ALA A 297 -8.54 -12.37 18.56
N LEU A 298 -8.79 -13.22 17.56
CA LEU A 298 -9.19 -14.61 17.77
C LEU A 298 -8.07 -15.44 18.40
N GLU A 299 -6.82 -15.26 17.97
CA GLU A 299 -5.69 -15.96 18.58
C GLU A 299 -5.64 -15.69 20.09
N LEU A 300 -5.70 -14.42 20.46
CA LEU A 300 -5.70 -13.98 21.86
C LEU A 300 -6.93 -14.49 22.60
N ALA A 301 -8.12 -14.43 22.00
CA ALA A 301 -9.34 -14.96 22.61
C ALA A 301 -9.22 -16.45 22.95
N VAL A 302 -8.68 -17.27 22.03
CA VAL A 302 -8.46 -18.69 22.32
C VAL A 302 -7.44 -18.86 23.44
N ARG A 303 -6.31 -18.13 23.43
CA ARG A 303 -5.30 -18.19 24.51
C ARG A 303 -5.84 -17.75 25.87
N VAL A 304 -6.74 -16.77 25.93
CA VAL A 304 -7.43 -16.40 27.18
C VAL A 304 -8.37 -17.51 27.62
N ALA A 305 -9.06 -18.14 26.69
CA ALA A 305 -9.93 -19.28 26.99
C ALA A 305 -9.13 -20.47 27.53
N GLU A 306 -7.95 -20.78 26.98
CA GLU A 306 -7.07 -21.84 27.50
C GLU A 306 -6.71 -21.63 28.98
N LYS A 307 -6.53 -20.37 29.39
CA LYS A 307 -6.23 -20.02 30.79
C LYS A 307 -7.47 -20.03 31.70
N THR A 308 -8.64 -19.75 31.14
CA THR A 308 -9.90 -19.60 31.92
C THR A 308 -10.70 -20.89 32.00
N TYR A 309 -10.65 -21.69 30.94
CA TYR A 309 -11.41 -22.92 30.71
C TYR A 309 -10.53 -24.16 30.54
N SER A 310 -9.21 -24.09 30.70
CA SER A 310 -8.26 -25.15 30.29
C SER A 310 -8.10 -25.29 28.77
N SER A 311 -6.97 -25.87 28.35
CA SER A 311 -6.62 -26.06 26.94
C SER A 311 -7.62 -26.97 26.21
N GLU A 312 -8.04 -28.05 26.86
CA GLU A 312 -8.96 -29.03 26.26
C GLU A 312 -10.34 -28.42 25.98
N GLU A 313 -10.93 -27.70 26.95
CA GLU A 313 -12.24 -27.07 26.73
C GLU A 313 -12.13 -25.96 25.65
N ALA A 314 -11.07 -25.14 25.69
CA ALA A 314 -10.84 -24.10 24.69
C ALA A 314 -10.76 -24.67 23.26
N MET A 315 -10.06 -25.81 23.10
CA MET A 315 -9.98 -26.52 21.82
C MET A 315 -11.32 -27.11 21.38
N LEU A 316 -12.14 -27.62 22.31
CA LEU A 316 -13.49 -28.08 22.00
C LEU A 316 -14.38 -26.93 21.50
N PHE A 317 -14.31 -25.76 22.15
CA PHE A 317 -15.05 -24.57 21.72
C PHE A 317 -14.58 -24.06 20.36
N LEU A 318 -13.25 -24.01 20.13
CA LEU A 318 -12.67 -23.63 18.85
C LEU A 318 -13.11 -24.57 17.73
N ASN A 319 -13.03 -25.88 17.94
CA ASN A 319 -13.50 -26.88 16.97
C ASN A 319 -15.00 -26.77 16.68
N ALA A 320 -15.81 -26.46 17.70
CA ALA A 320 -17.25 -26.26 17.52
C ALA A 320 -17.56 -25.01 16.67
N ALA A 321 -16.77 -23.94 16.81
CA ALA A 321 -16.88 -22.73 16.01
C ALA A 321 -16.40 -22.97 14.56
N LEU A 322 -15.23 -23.59 14.37
CA LEU A 322 -14.67 -23.88 13.05
C LEU A 322 -15.57 -24.76 12.18
N LYS A 323 -16.29 -25.72 12.77
CA LYS A 323 -17.28 -26.55 12.05
C LYS A 323 -18.44 -25.75 11.43
N LYS A 324 -18.69 -24.53 11.91
CA LYS A 324 -19.75 -23.65 11.42
C LYS A 324 -19.26 -22.64 10.38
N VAL A 325 -17.95 -22.59 10.09
CA VAL A 325 -17.37 -21.68 9.11
C VAL A 325 -17.48 -22.32 7.72
N PRO A 326 -18.28 -21.74 6.80
CA PRO A 326 -18.45 -22.32 5.47
C PRO A 326 -17.28 -21.97 4.52
N VAL A 327 -16.46 -20.98 4.88
CA VAL A 327 -15.41 -20.43 4.01
C VAL A 327 -14.07 -21.13 4.25
N THR A 328 -13.60 -21.82 3.21
CA THR A 328 -12.36 -22.61 3.23
C THR A 328 -11.11 -21.77 3.47
N GLU A 329 -11.10 -20.52 3.02
CA GLU A 329 -9.98 -19.59 3.18
C GLU A 329 -9.79 -19.17 4.64
N VAL A 330 -10.85 -19.21 5.46
CA VAL A 330 -10.76 -18.95 6.90
C VAL A 330 -10.39 -20.24 7.64
N ALA A 331 -11.12 -21.33 7.38
CA ALA A 331 -10.88 -22.61 8.04
C ALA A 331 -9.48 -23.18 7.74
N GLY A 332 -9.00 -23.01 6.50
CA GLY A 332 -7.69 -23.47 6.05
C GLY A 332 -6.50 -22.76 6.70
N MET A 333 -6.71 -21.64 7.39
CA MET A 333 -5.64 -20.97 8.14
C MET A 333 -5.33 -21.66 9.47
N PHE A 334 -6.22 -22.52 9.96
CA PHE A 334 -6.01 -23.22 11.22
C PHE A 334 -5.21 -24.50 11.01
N ARG A 335 -4.10 -24.62 11.73
CA ARG A 335 -3.34 -25.86 11.83
C ARG A 335 -3.65 -26.51 13.18
N LEU A 336 -4.62 -27.41 13.18
CA LEU A 336 -5.03 -28.16 14.37
C LEU A 336 -4.20 -29.45 14.49
N LYS A 337 -3.63 -29.67 15.67
CA LYS A 337 -3.04 -30.94 16.12
C LYS A 337 -3.77 -31.38 17.38
N GLU A 338 -3.53 -32.62 17.83
CA GLU A 338 -4.21 -33.21 18.99
C GLU A 338 -4.17 -32.29 20.23
N ASP A 339 -3.01 -31.71 20.55
CA ASP A 339 -2.83 -30.86 21.75
C ASP A 339 -2.41 -29.41 21.46
N SER A 340 -2.46 -28.98 20.19
CA SER A 340 -2.03 -27.63 19.83
C SER A 340 -2.73 -27.12 18.60
N TRP A 341 -2.81 -25.80 18.49
CA TRP A 341 -3.33 -25.12 17.33
C TRP A 341 -2.43 -23.94 16.97
N SER A 342 -2.49 -23.52 15.72
CA SER A 342 -1.95 -22.23 15.30
C SER A 342 -2.74 -21.67 14.14
N ILE A 343 -2.71 -20.34 14.01
CA ILE A 343 -3.19 -19.63 12.82
C ILE A 343 -1.99 -19.39 11.90
N ASP A 344 -2.15 -19.73 10.63
CA ASP A 344 -1.23 -19.37 9.57
C ASP A 344 -1.50 -17.92 9.15
N TYR A 345 -0.54 -17.04 9.45
CA TYR A 345 -0.61 -15.61 9.14
C TYR A 345 -0.06 -15.27 7.76
N ASN A 346 0.22 -16.27 6.92
CA ASN A 346 0.81 -16.03 5.62
C ASN A 346 -0.13 -15.21 4.72
N SER A 347 0.16 -13.90 4.62
CA SER A 347 -0.61 -12.94 3.84
C SER A 347 -0.60 -13.21 2.33
N ARG A 348 0.25 -14.12 1.84
CA ARG A 348 0.30 -14.55 0.42
C ARG A 348 -1.03 -15.12 -0.05
N LEU A 349 -1.80 -15.72 0.83
CA LEU A 349 -3.15 -16.24 0.51
C LEU A 349 -4.17 -15.15 0.17
N TYR A 350 -3.83 -13.89 0.51
CA TYR A 350 -4.63 -12.71 0.22
C TYR A 350 -3.98 -11.84 -0.88
N GLU A 351 -2.94 -12.33 -1.57
CA GLU A 351 -2.37 -11.65 -2.73
C GLU A 351 -3.35 -11.70 -3.91
N GLY A 352 -3.55 -10.56 -4.58
CA GLY A 352 -4.41 -10.45 -5.76
C GLY A 352 -5.92 -10.45 -5.50
N LEU A 353 -6.36 -10.61 -4.25
CA LEU A 353 -7.78 -10.45 -3.91
C LEU A 353 -8.20 -8.97 -3.95
N ASP A 354 -9.38 -8.72 -4.51
CA ASP A 354 -9.96 -7.39 -4.49
C ASP A 354 -10.39 -6.98 -3.07
N PRO A 355 -10.49 -5.67 -2.78
CA PRO A 355 -10.85 -5.17 -1.45
C PRO A 355 -12.20 -5.67 -0.92
N ARG A 356 -13.19 -5.92 -1.78
CA ARG A 356 -14.51 -6.40 -1.34
C ARG A 356 -14.40 -7.83 -0.83
N ARG A 357 -13.69 -8.70 -1.54
CA ARG A 357 -13.42 -10.08 -1.08
C ARG A 357 -12.63 -10.10 0.23
N LEU A 358 -11.67 -9.19 0.42
CA LEU A 358 -10.94 -9.06 1.68
C LEU A 358 -11.87 -8.68 2.84
N MET A 359 -12.82 -7.78 2.61
CA MET A 359 -13.81 -7.40 3.61
C MET A 359 -14.84 -8.50 3.89
N ASP A 360 -15.20 -9.32 2.89
CA ASP A 360 -16.02 -10.51 3.11
C ASP A 360 -15.29 -11.50 4.03
N LEU A 361 -14.00 -11.75 3.77
CA LEU A 361 -13.17 -12.62 4.62
C LEU A 361 -13.05 -12.04 6.03
N TYR A 362 -12.93 -10.73 6.18
CA TYR A 362 -12.93 -10.07 7.49
C TYR A 362 -14.22 -10.34 8.25
N ALA A 363 -15.37 -10.23 7.58
CA ALA A 363 -16.67 -10.54 8.18
C ALA A 363 -16.76 -12.02 8.59
N GLU A 364 -16.21 -12.95 7.82
CA GLU A 364 -16.16 -14.37 8.16
C GLU A 364 -15.27 -14.65 9.38
N TRP A 365 -14.11 -13.99 9.50
CA TRP A 365 -13.27 -14.06 10.69
C TRP A 365 -13.98 -13.48 11.93
N MET A 366 -14.69 -12.36 11.78
CA MET A 366 -15.50 -11.77 12.86
C MET A 366 -16.64 -12.72 13.31
N LYS A 367 -17.31 -13.37 12.35
CA LYS A 367 -18.33 -14.39 12.65
C LYS A 367 -17.72 -15.57 13.41
N LEU A 368 -16.56 -16.06 12.99
CA LEU A 368 -15.86 -17.13 13.70
C LEU A 368 -15.52 -16.73 15.14
N LEU A 369 -15.00 -15.52 15.34
CA LEU A 369 -14.72 -14.99 16.67
C LEU A 369 -15.98 -14.92 17.56
N ALA A 370 -17.08 -14.41 17.02
CA ALA A 370 -18.36 -14.40 17.74
C ALA A 370 -18.87 -15.82 18.04
N GLN A 371 -18.80 -16.74 17.08
CA GLN A 371 -19.20 -18.13 17.27
C GLN A 371 -18.36 -18.86 18.32
N PHE A 372 -17.05 -18.56 18.38
CA PHE A 372 -16.16 -19.09 19.40
C PHE A 372 -16.59 -18.64 20.80
N VAL A 373 -16.77 -17.34 21.00
CA VAL A 373 -17.18 -16.81 22.31
C VAL A 373 -18.60 -17.28 22.68
N ALA A 374 -19.47 -17.51 21.69
CA ALA A 374 -20.82 -18.04 21.92
C ALA A 374 -20.82 -19.50 22.42
N ALA A 375 -19.79 -20.25 22.04
CA ALA A 375 -19.62 -21.64 22.44
C ALA A 375 -19.09 -21.78 23.88
N LEU A 376 -18.51 -20.71 24.45
CA LEU A 376 -17.97 -20.73 25.81
C LEU A 376 -19.06 -20.95 26.86
N GLN A 377 -18.69 -21.65 27.94
CA GLN A 377 -19.59 -21.84 29.08
C GLN A 377 -19.83 -20.50 29.81
N LYS A 378 -21.10 -20.29 30.18
CA LYS A 378 -21.62 -19.01 30.68
C LYS A 378 -21.20 -18.68 32.11
N ASP A 379 -20.97 -19.69 32.93
CA ASP A 379 -20.53 -19.56 34.32
C ASP A 379 -19.21 -18.78 34.50
N ARG A 380 -18.32 -18.86 33.50
CA ARG A 380 -16.98 -18.23 33.53
C ARG A 380 -16.81 -17.08 32.53
N ILE A 381 -17.87 -16.71 31.78
CA ILE A 381 -17.77 -15.77 30.65
C ILE A 381 -17.32 -14.37 31.08
N LYS A 382 -17.74 -13.91 32.26
CA LYS A 382 -17.34 -12.61 32.78
C LYS A 382 -15.84 -12.55 33.07
N ARG A 383 -15.29 -13.58 33.71
CA ARG A 383 -13.84 -13.70 33.97
C ARG A 383 -13.04 -13.75 32.67
N PHE A 384 -13.56 -14.45 31.67
CA PHE A 384 -12.98 -14.47 30.32
C PHE A 384 -12.98 -13.08 29.69
N ALA A 385 -14.11 -12.37 29.72
CA ALA A 385 -14.25 -11.04 29.13
C ALA A 385 -13.34 -10.01 29.78
N ASP A 386 -13.21 -10.02 31.11
CA ASP A 386 -12.28 -9.16 31.84
C ASP A 386 -10.83 -9.41 31.39
N ALA A 387 -10.40 -10.68 31.39
CA ALA A 387 -9.04 -11.06 30.99
C ALA A 387 -8.75 -10.78 29.50
N LEU A 388 -9.76 -10.93 28.64
CA LEU A 388 -9.66 -10.62 27.21
C LEU A 388 -9.49 -9.12 26.99
N THR A 389 -10.26 -8.31 27.71
CA THR A 389 -10.20 -6.84 27.64
C THR A 389 -8.82 -6.34 28.03
N ASP A 390 -8.25 -6.85 29.13
CA ASP A 390 -6.89 -6.49 29.58
C ASP A 390 -5.83 -6.83 28.51
N ILE A 391 -5.96 -8.00 27.87
CA ILE A 391 -5.03 -8.44 26.83
C ILE A 391 -5.19 -7.64 25.54
N TYR A 392 -6.42 -7.31 25.14
CA TYR A 392 -6.64 -6.46 23.97
C TYR A 392 -6.11 -5.04 24.19
N GLN A 393 -6.33 -4.48 25.37
CA GLN A 393 -5.83 -3.16 25.71
C GLN A 393 -4.29 -3.10 25.69
N SER A 394 -3.62 -4.10 26.26
CA SER A 394 -2.16 -4.13 26.39
C SER A 394 -1.41 -4.59 25.13
N TYR A 395 -2.09 -5.20 24.15
CA TYR A 395 -1.42 -5.75 22.97
C TYR A 395 -2.06 -5.33 21.65
N LEU A 396 -3.38 -5.48 21.53
CA LEU A 396 -4.08 -5.27 20.26
C LEU A 396 -4.20 -3.77 19.97
N PHE A 397 -4.77 -2.99 20.90
CA PHE A 397 -5.11 -1.58 20.68
C PHE A 397 -3.89 -0.66 20.61
N GLU A 398 -2.74 -1.07 21.14
CA GLU A 398 -1.48 -0.31 20.97
C GLU A 398 -0.89 -0.45 19.56
N ARG A 399 -1.23 -1.53 18.82
CA ARG A 399 -0.61 -1.85 17.52
C ARG A 399 -1.41 -1.36 16.32
N TYR A 400 -2.73 -1.20 16.44
CA TYR A 400 -3.61 -0.87 15.32
C TYR A 400 -4.12 0.56 15.40
N THR A 401 -4.30 1.20 14.25
CA THR A 401 -4.85 2.55 14.20
C THR A 401 -6.37 2.53 14.45
N SER A 402 -6.94 3.67 14.82
CA SER A 402 -8.41 3.81 14.96
C SER A 402 -9.16 3.44 13.68
N TYR A 403 -8.56 3.67 12.50
CA TYR A 403 -9.14 3.27 11.22
C TYR A 403 -9.21 1.75 11.05
N ASP A 404 -8.21 1.01 11.52
CA ASP A 404 -8.18 -0.44 11.45
C ASP A 404 -9.21 -1.07 12.42
N LEU A 405 -9.54 -0.40 13.53
CA LEU A 405 -10.53 -0.85 14.52
C LEU A 405 -11.99 -0.68 14.08
N ARG A 406 -12.27 0.01 12.98
CA ARG A 406 -13.65 0.22 12.49
C ARG A 406 -14.32 -1.11 12.16
N GLY A 407 -15.49 -1.35 12.76
CA GLY A 407 -16.24 -2.61 12.64
C GLY A 407 -15.88 -3.64 13.72
N PHE A 408 -14.68 -3.54 14.32
CA PHE A 408 -14.30 -4.40 15.45
C PHE A 408 -15.12 -4.09 16.71
N GLU A 409 -15.63 -2.86 16.83
CA GLU A 409 -16.49 -2.44 17.94
C GLU A 409 -17.79 -3.25 18.09
N GLU A 410 -18.26 -3.86 16.99
CA GLU A 410 -19.40 -4.79 17.03
C GLU A 410 -19.10 -6.01 17.91
N PHE A 411 -17.85 -6.46 17.94
CA PHE A 411 -17.44 -7.56 18.81
C PHE A 411 -17.50 -7.17 20.28
N SER A 412 -17.09 -5.94 20.63
CA SER A 412 -17.18 -5.42 22.01
C SER A 412 -18.62 -5.43 22.52
N PHE A 413 -19.56 -4.91 21.70
CA PHE A 413 -20.99 -4.94 22.02
C PHE A 413 -21.50 -6.38 22.17
N TRP A 414 -21.08 -7.27 21.28
CA TRP A 414 -21.49 -8.67 21.31
C TRP A 414 -20.95 -9.41 22.55
N LEU A 415 -19.71 -9.14 22.96
CA LEU A 415 -19.10 -9.67 24.18
C LEU A 415 -19.87 -9.21 25.42
N GLU A 416 -20.23 -7.92 25.49
CA GLU A 416 -21.04 -7.35 26.57
C GLU A 416 -22.41 -8.05 26.68
N MET A 417 -23.11 -8.21 25.56
CA MET A 417 -24.40 -8.92 25.52
C MET A 417 -24.31 -10.36 26.04
N ASN A 418 -23.18 -11.04 25.80
CA ASN A 418 -22.95 -12.39 26.31
C ASN A 418 -22.64 -12.45 27.81
N CYS A 419 -22.23 -11.32 28.41
CA CYS A 419 -21.98 -11.17 29.85
C CYS A 419 -23.21 -10.69 30.62
N VAL A 420 -24.16 -9.98 29.98
CA VAL A 420 -25.38 -9.47 30.63
C VAL A 420 -26.46 -10.57 30.76
N GLY A 421 -26.40 -11.61 29.93
CA GLY A 421 -27.32 -12.75 29.97
C GLY A 421 -27.02 -13.82 31.02
N THR A 422 -26.09 -13.56 31.95
CA THR A 422 -25.64 -14.45 33.04
C THR A 422 -25.86 -13.78 34.38
#